data_AF-A0A7W1CR03-F1
#
_entry.id   AF-A0A7W1CR03-F1
#
_cell.length_a   1.000
_cell.length_b   1.000
_cell.length_c   1.000
_cell.angle_alpha   90.00
_cell.angle_beta   90.00
_cell.angle_gamma   90.00
#
_symmetry.space_group_name_H-M   'P 1'
#
loop_
_entity.id
_entity.type
_entity.pdbx_description
1 polymer ?
#
loop_
_entity_poly.entity_id
_entity_poly.type
_entity_poly.pdbx_seq_one_letter_code
_entity_poly.pdbx_strand_id
1 'polypeptide(L)'
;MRRPSPWLILVVILLGVFILREPRLQQVEDVFLSFFMEHTEAALPPAPVTLVEIGRSDFQRMTPAEEAKPLPKGQAARRSLSPLEYALFLQAVLDFQSTVVAFEPIVIWRERDKTQEQVFIDQAMRVPRLLLATELGGKGPHDLSPDDVLSFANVTGDRGRLAEFSGVSRQPDDDVRLISTPGFTNLPDERSSRIRVPMLFEYRGEIVPSFPLQAILLWLRITPAEVKVELGSRIILPNGWEIPIHRDGTLTVNPLARQSVRRLSLNELLLAAQEHERKRPPSVNVENLKDQIVLLRLADDPLQPPNVFSTAIATIQNAAYIRPAPGAIAWVIILAAGLLSCFLWMISKANLLLWAIIFSAGYGLMALGFLARDRLWLPTFLPLALLGFLVVVRLLSRSRVAASGS
;
A
#
# COMPACT_ATOMS: atom_id res chain seq x y z
N MET A 1 -13.08 28.42 45.87
CA MET A 1 -12.30 27.91 44.72
C MET A 1 -12.01 26.42 44.93
N ARG A 2 -12.59 25.51 44.13
CA ARG A 2 -12.19 24.08 44.16
C ARG A 2 -10.84 23.98 43.46
N ARG A 3 -9.82 23.48 44.16
CA ARG A 3 -8.48 23.30 43.58
C ARG A 3 -8.58 22.30 42.41
N PRO A 4 -7.90 22.54 41.27
CA PRO A 4 -7.77 21.53 40.24
C PRO A 4 -7.20 20.27 40.90
N SER A 5 -7.85 19.12 40.73
CA SER A 5 -7.33 17.91 41.35
C SER A 5 -6.07 17.52 40.58
N PRO A 6 -4.88 17.53 41.20
CA PRO A 6 -3.64 17.15 40.52
C PRO A 6 -3.74 15.71 39.97
N TRP A 7 -4.62 14.91 40.57
CA TRP A 7 -4.96 13.58 40.13
C TRP A 7 -5.54 13.52 38.72
N LEU A 8 -6.42 14.45 38.34
CA LEU A 8 -7.05 14.45 37.02
C LEU A 8 -6.04 14.78 35.90
N ILE A 9 -5.11 15.69 36.17
CA ILE A 9 -4.00 16.02 35.25
C ILE A 9 -3.15 14.78 35.01
N LEU A 10 -2.77 14.09 36.09
CA LEU A 10 -1.95 12.88 36.02
C LEU A 10 -2.66 11.76 35.24
N VAL A 11 -3.97 11.58 35.45
CA VAL A 11 -4.77 10.60 34.69
C VAL A 11 -4.81 10.95 33.20
N VAL A 12 -4.99 12.21 32.82
CA VAL A 12 -5.00 12.65 31.41
C VAL A 12 -3.64 12.41 30.75
N ILE A 13 -2.54 12.71 31.45
CA ILE A 13 -1.18 12.47 30.94
C ILE A 13 -0.94 10.97 30.77
N LEU A 14 -1.27 10.14 31.77
CA LEU A 14 -1.12 8.70 31.69
C LEU A 14 -1.95 8.09 30.57
N LEU A 15 -3.19 8.57 30.38
CA LEU A 15 -4.05 8.15 29.27
C LEU A 15 -3.42 8.51 27.92
N GLY A 16 -2.88 9.73 27.78
CA GLY A 16 -2.19 10.16 26.56
C GLY A 16 -0.96 9.29 26.24
N VAL A 17 -0.14 8.99 27.26
CA VAL A 17 1.02 8.10 27.11
C VAL A 17 0.60 6.67 26.77
N PHE A 18 -0.47 6.17 27.40
CA PHE A 18 -1.04 4.86 27.09
C PHE A 18 -1.49 4.80 25.63
N ILE A 19 -2.20 5.83 25.15
CA ILE A 19 -2.65 5.90 23.75
C ILE A 19 -1.47 5.85 22.79
N LEU A 20 -0.38 6.57 23.10
CA LEU A 20 0.81 6.62 22.25
C LEU A 20 1.54 5.25 22.16
N ARG A 21 1.43 4.43 23.20
CA ARG A 21 2.15 3.15 23.31
C ARG A 21 1.35 1.97 22.77
N GLU A 22 0.03 2.06 22.74
CA GLU A 22 -0.83 0.93 22.39
C GLU A 22 -0.91 0.73 20.86
N PRO A 23 -0.42 -0.40 20.33
CA PRO A 23 -0.35 -0.64 18.88
C PRO A 23 -1.74 -0.72 18.23
N ARG A 24 -2.76 -1.20 18.96
CA ARG A 24 -4.15 -1.27 18.46
C ARG A 24 -4.74 0.10 18.14
N LEU A 25 -4.27 1.15 18.82
CA LEU A 25 -4.75 2.51 18.57
C LEU A 25 -4.07 3.15 17.36
N GLN A 26 -2.89 2.65 16.96
CA GLN A 26 -2.26 3.03 15.70
C GLN A 26 -3.07 2.54 14.49
N GLN A 27 -3.72 1.38 14.59
CA GLN A 27 -4.64 0.90 13.56
C GLN A 27 -5.84 1.85 13.38
N VAL A 28 -6.30 2.50 14.44
CA VAL A 28 -7.37 3.51 14.35
C VAL A 28 -6.89 4.76 13.62
N GLU A 29 -5.66 5.22 13.88
CA GLU A 29 -5.04 6.31 13.13
C GLU A 29 -4.94 6.00 11.63
N ASP A 30 -4.63 4.76 11.25
CA ASP A 30 -4.62 4.35 9.83
C ASP A 30 -6.01 4.47 9.18
N VAL A 31 -7.08 4.19 9.92
CA VAL A 31 -8.47 4.39 9.43
C VAL A 31 -8.76 5.87 9.20
N PHE A 32 -8.36 6.74 10.14
CA PHE A 32 -8.50 8.18 9.97
C PHE A 32 -7.68 8.66 8.78
N LEU A 33 -6.42 8.26 8.68
CA LEU A 33 -5.54 8.63 7.57
C LEU A 33 -6.15 8.21 6.22
N SER A 34 -6.66 6.98 6.11
CA SER A 34 -7.37 6.52 4.91
C SER A 34 -8.56 7.42 4.58
N PHE A 35 -9.39 7.77 5.58
CA PHE A 35 -10.54 8.65 5.40
C PHE A 35 -10.12 10.05 4.92
N PHE A 36 -9.12 10.67 5.54
CA PHE A 36 -8.66 12.01 5.14
C PHE A 36 -8.04 12.01 3.75
N MET A 37 -7.30 10.97 3.38
CA MET A 37 -6.72 10.87 2.04
C MET A 37 -7.78 10.66 0.95
N GLU A 38 -8.87 9.96 1.24
CA GLU A 38 -10.02 9.86 0.31
C GLU A 38 -10.69 11.21 0.04
N HIS A 39 -10.60 12.15 0.99
CA HIS A 39 -11.23 13.48 0.91
C HIS A 39 -10.23 14.60 0.60
N THR A 40 -8.96 14.28 0.35
CA THR A 40 -7.95 15.29 -0.01
C THR A 40 -7.91 15.47 -1.52
N GLU A 41 -8.22 16.66 -2.01
CA GLU A 41 -8.06 17.01 -3.42
C GLU A 41 -6.62 17.48 -3.67
N ALA A 42 -5.72 16.57 -4.03
CA ALA A 42 -4.42 16.92 -4.56
C ALA A 42 -4.06 16.04 -5.77
N ALA A 43 -3.66 16.68 -6.86
CA ALA A 43 -3.19 16.00 -8.06
C ALA A 43 -1.69 15.77 -7.95
N LEU A 44 -1.26 14.53 -8.20
CA LEU A 44 0.15 14.18 -8.33
C LEU A 44 0.54 14.15 -9.82
N PRO A 45 1.82 14.45 -10.16
CA PRO A 45 2.29 14.31 -11.53
C PRO A 45 2.16 12.85 -12.01
N PRO A 46 2.06 12.62 -13.33
CA PRO A 46 2.01 11.26 -13.87
C PRO A 46 3.28 10.50 -13.51
N ALA A 47 3.13 9.28 -13.01
CA ALA A 47 4.25 8.42 -12.65
C ALA A 47 4.63 7.53 -13.86
N PRO A 48 5.92 7.14 -14.03
CA PRO A 48 6.36 6.24 -15.08
C PRO A 48 5.96 4.78 -14.81
N VAL A 49 4.65 4.57 -14.65
CA VAL A 49 4.00 3.29 -14.43
C VAL A 49 2.67 3.25 -15.16
N THR A 50 2.48 2.21 -15.95
CA THR A 50 1.24 1.95 -16.68
C THR A 50 0.65 0.63 -16.19
N LEU A 51 -0.61 0.68 -15.78
CA LEU A 51 -1.41 -0.49 -15.44
C LEU A 51 -2.25 -0.88 -16.66
N VAL A 52 -2.10 -2.12 -17.11
CA VAL A 52 -2.89 -2.73 -18.17
C VAL A 52 -3.85 -3.73 -17.55
N GLU A 53 -5.15 -3.43 -17.66
CA GLU A 53 -6.22 -4.23 -17.08
C GLU A 53 -6.84 -5.13 -18.17
N ILE A 54 -7.02 -6.42 -17.86
CA ILE A 54 -7.78 -7.36 -18.70
C ILE A 54 -9.19 -7.52 -18.10
N GLY A 55 -10.21 -7.08 -18.84
CA GLY A 55 -11.61 -7.00 -18.39
C GLY A 55 -12.34 -8.35 -18.30
N ARG A 56 -13.28 -8.49 -17.35
CA ARG A 56 -14.18 -9.66 -17.25
C ARG A 56 -15.12 -9.85 -18.45
N SER A 57 -15.47 -8.77 -19.17
CA SER A 57 -16.34 -8.84 -20.35
C SER A 57 -15.69 -9.55 -21.53
N ASP A 58 -14.36 -9.53 -21.60
CA ASP A 58 -13.60 -10.26 -22.61
C ASP A 58 -13.59 -11.76 -22.28
N PHE A 59 -13.49 -12.12 -20.99
CA PHE A 59 -13.60 -13.49 -20.48
C PHE A 59 -15.01 -14.10 -20.68
N GLN A 60 -16.08 -13.38 -20.31
CA GLN A 60 -17.46 -13.90 -20.39
C GLN A 60 -17.96 -14.13 -21.81
N ARG A 61 -17.38 -13.45 -22.81
CA ARG A 61 -17.72 -13.69 -24.23
C ARG A 61 -17.10 -14.97 -24.78
N MET A 62 -16.11 -15.55 -24.09
CA MET A 62 -15.30 -16.65 -24.59
C MET A 62 -15.46 -17.95 -23.79
N THR A 63 -15.93 -17.91 -22.54
CA THR A 63 -16.28 -19.11 -21.76
C THR A 63 -17.75 -19.52 -21.94
N PRO A 64 -18.06 -20.81 -22.23
CA PRO A 64 -19.42 -21.33 -22.25
C PRO A 64 -20.18 -21.05 -20.92
N ALA A 65 -21.46 -20.73 -21.03
CA ALA A 65 -22.30 -20.26 -19.92
C ALA A 65 -22.49 -21.26 -18.74
N GLU A 66 -22.03 -22.50 -18.85
CA GLU A 66 -22.13 -23.51 -17.79
C GLU A 66 -21.09 -23.33 -16.65
N GLU A 67 -20.02 -22.55 -16.86
CA GLU A 67 -18.99 -22.32 -15.83
C GLU A 67 -19.16 -20.99 -15.05
N ALA A 68 -20.20 -20.22 -15.35
CA ALA A 68 -20.46 -18.90 -14.76
C ALA A 68 -21.09 -18.93 -13.34
N LYS A 69 -20.80 -19.94 -12.51
CA LYS A 69 -21.21 -19.93 -11.09
C LYS A 69 -20.21 -19.14 -10.24
N PRO A 70 -20.67 -18.28 -9.32
CA PRO A 70 -19.78 -17.59 -8.39
C PRO A 70 -19.11 -18.60 -7.45
N LEU A 71 -17.79 -18.76 -7.56
CA LEU A 71 -17.01 -19.69 -6.75
C LEU A 71 -16.63 -19.11 -5.38
N PRO A 72 -16.50 -19.96 -4.33
CA PRO A 72 -16.20 -19.55 -2.95
C PRO A 72 -14.77 -19.00 -2.76
N LYS A 73 -14.58 -18.25 -1.65
CA LYS A 73 -13.35 -17.51 -1.31
C LYS A 73 -12.12 -18.44 -1.23
N GLY A 74 -10.96 -17.94 -1.69
CA GLY A 74 -9.67 -18.64 -1.64
C GLY A 74 -9.24 -19.33 -2.95
N GLN A 75 -10.11 -19.36 -3.97
CA GLN A 75 -9.80 -19.93 -5.29
C GLN A 75 -9.41 -18.87 -6.34
N ALA A 76 -8.81 -17.75 -5.95
CA ALA A 76 -8.33 -16.73 -6.90
C ALA A 76 -7.33 -17.29 -7.93
N ALA A 77 -6.65 -18.40 -7.62
CA ALA A 77 -5.80 -19.16 -8.54
C ALA A 77 -6.57 -19.84 -9.71
N ARG A 78 -7.91 -19.73 -9.77
CA ARG A 78 -8.74 -20.31 -10.83
C ARG A 78 -9.10 -19.33 -11.96
N ARG A 79 -8.38 -18.21 -12.11
CA ARG A 79 -8.53 -17.24 -13.20
C ARG A 79 -7.21 -17.04 -13.96
N SER A 80 -6.61 -18.12 -14.47
CA SER A 80 -5.44 -18.01 -15.34
C SER A 80 -5.89 -17.65 -16.75
N LEU A 81 -5.29 -16.61 -17.34
CA LEU A 81 -5.37 -16.34 -18.78
C LEU A 81 -4.74 -17.49 -19.57
N SER A 82 -5.14 -17.64 -20.82
CA SER A 82 -4.46 -18.52 -21.76
C SER A 82 -3.02 -18.02 -22.01
N PRO A 83 -2.07 -18.92 -22.33
CA PRO A 83 -0.71 -18.51 -22.68
C PRO A 83 -0.69 -17.50 -23.85
N LEU A 84 -1.62 -17.66 -24.80
CA LEU A 84 -1.77 -16.75 -25.95
C LEU A 84 -2.13 -15.32 -25.54
N GLU A 85 -3.01 -15.11 -24.56
CA GLU A 85 -3.39 -13.78 -24.09
C GLU A 85 -2.20 -13.06 -23.44
N TYR A 86 -1.41 -13.78 -22.63
CA TYR A 86 -0.17 -13.22 -22.10
C TYR A 86 0.82 -12.91 -23.22
N ALA A 87 0.93 -13.78 -24.24
CA ALA A 87 1.81 -13.55 -25.37
C ALA A 87 1.40 -12.31 -26.18
N LEU A 88 0.10 -12.12 -26.43
CA LEU A 88 -0.45 -10.93 -27.10
C LEU A 88 -0.16 -9.66 -26.31
N PHE A 89 -0.32 -9.70 -24.99
CA PHE A 89 0.07 -8.60 -24.12
C PHE A 89 1.56 -8.28 -24.28
N LEU A 90 2.43 -9.28 -24.17
CA LEU A 90 3.88 -9.09 -24.29
C LEU A 90 4.26 -8.51 -25.65
N GLN A 91 3.71 -9.06 -26.74
CA GLN A 91 3.93 -8.56 -28.09
C GLN A 91 3.57 -7.07 -28.19
N ALA A 92 2.39 -6.69 -27.71
CA ALA A 92 1.94 -5.30 -27.76
C ALA A 92 2.83 -4.35 -26.93
N VAL A 93 3.35 -4.81 -25.78
CA VAL A 93 4.24 -4.00 -24.94
C VAL A 93 5.64 -3.86 -25.55
N LEU A 94 6.14 -4.91 -26.21
CA LEU A 94 7.49 -4.93 -26.79
C LEU A 94 7.70 -3.83 -27.84
N ASP A 95 6.66 -3.48 -28.59
CA ASP A 95 6.71 -2.41 -29.60
C ASP A 95 7.03 -1.04 -28.98
N PHE A 96 6.73 -0.84 -27.70
CA PHE A 96 6.93 0.43 -27.00
C PHE A 96 8.19 0.46 -26.10
N GLN A 97 9.04 -0.57 -26.11
CA GLN A 97 10.33 -0.60 -25.40
C GLN A 97 10.24 -0.27 -23.90
N SER A 98 9.28 -0.87 -23.18
CA SER A 98 9.22 -0.74 -21.72
C SER A 98 10.46 -1.32 -21.04
N THR A 99 10.87 -0.76 -19.90
CA THR A 99 12.05 -1.26 -19.16
C THR A 99 11.73 -2.49 -18.33
N VAL A 100 10.54 -2.53 -17.72
CA VAL A 100 10.06 -3.66 -16.91
C VAL A 100 8.65 -3.99 -17.31
N VAL A 101 8.40 -5.28 -17.52
CA VAL A 101 7.06 -5.82 -17.67
C VAL A 101 6.79 -6.73 -16.48
N ALA A 102 5.71 -6.46 -15.76
CA ALA A 102 5.41 -7.15 -14.52
C ALA A 102 3.99 -7.72 -14.54
N PHE A 103 3.83 -8.99 -14.14
CA PHE A 103 2.50 -9.61 -14.03
C PHE A 103 2.12 -9.71 -12.56
N GLU A 104 1.06 -9.00 -12.19
CA GLU A 104 0.40 -9.14 -10.88
C GLU A 104 -0.25 -10.52 -10.67
N PRO A 105 -0.90 -11.17 -11.67
CA PRO A 105 -1.40 -12.53 -11.50
C PRO A 105 -0.26 -13.56 -11.53
N ILE A 106 -0.39 -14.60 -10.71
CA ILE A 106 0.50 -15.76 -10.74
C ILE A 106 0.20 -16.55 -12.01
N VAL A 107 1.23 -16.77 -12.83
CA VAL A 107 1.11 -17.37 -14.17
C VAL A 107 1.15 -18.89 -14.08
N ILE A 108 -0.01 -19.53 -14.18
CA ILE A 108 -0.15 -20.99 -14.13
C ILE A 108 -0.98 -21.44 -15.32
N TRP A 109 -0.48 -22.39 -16.11
CA TRP A 109 -1.17 -22.89 -17.31
C TRP A 109 -2.21 -23.94 -16.94
N ARG A 110 -3.48 -23.62 -17.17
CA ARG A 110 -4.59 -24.58 -17.06
C ARG A 110 -4.69 -25.49 -18.27
N GLU A 111 -4.66 -24.89 -19.45
CA GLU A 111 -4.69 -25.59 -20.73
C GLU A 111 -3.26 -25.62 -21.27
N ARG A 112 -2.64 -26.80 -21.24
CA ARG A 112 -1.27 -26.99 -21.70
C ARG A 112 -1.24 -27.20 -23.22
N ASP A 113 -1.62 -26.17 -23.97
CA ASP A 113 -1.30 -26.12 -25.39
C ASP A 113 0.16 -25.67 -25.53
N LYS A 114 1.04 -26.65 -25.73
CA LYS A 114 2.49 -26.44 -25.90
C LYS A 114 2.81 -25.41 -26.98
N THR A 115 1.97 -25.29 -28.00
CA THR A 115 2.18 -24.32 -29.09
C THR A 115 2.01 -22.90 -28.58
N GLN A 116 0.95 -22.66 -27.80
CA GLN A 116 0.68 -21.34 -27.23
C GLN A 116 1.68 -20.99 -26.11
N GLU A 117 2.05 -21.98 -25.30
CA GLU A 117 3.10 -21.83 -24.28
C GLU A 117 4.42 -21.42 -24.93
N GLN A 118 4.83 -22.09 -26.03
CA GLN A 118 6.05 -21.74 -26.74
C GLN A 118 5.99 -20.31 -27.29
N VAL A 119 4.87 -19.89 -27.87
CA VAL A 119 4.70 -18.51 -28.35
C VAL A 119 4.85 -17.51 -27.20
N PHE A 120 4.28 -17.80 -26.03
CA PHE A 120 4.48 -16.98 -24.84
C PHE A 120 5.95 -16.90 -24.43
N ILE A 121 6.63 -18.05 -24.30
CA ILE A 121 8.04 -18.12 -23.91
C ILE A 121 8.92 -17.33 -24.89
N ASP A 122 8.68 -17.47 -26.19
CA ASP A 122 9.42 -16.75 -27.23
C ASP A 122 9.26 -15.22 -27.09
N GLN A 123 8.06 -14.73 -26.77
CA GLN A 123 7.85 -13.30 -26.51
C GLN A 123 8.45 -12.87 -25.15
N ALA A 124 8.30 -13.69 -24.11
CA ALA A 124 8.83 -13.42 -22.78
C ALA A 124 10.36 -13.26 -22.78
N MET A 125 11.06 -14.09 -23.56
CA MET A 125 12.52 -14.00 -23.73
C MET A 125 12.98 -12.69 -24.41
N ARG A 126 12.09 -11.99 -25.13
CA ARG A 126 12.40 -10.70 -25.77
C ARG A 126 12.20 -9.52 -24.82
N VAL A 127 11.52 -9.72 -23.70
CA VAL A 127 11.26 -8.68 -22.70
C VAL A 127 12.57 -8.36 -21.96
N PRO A 128 12.94 -7.08 -21.81
CA PRO A 128 14.20 -6.72 -21.14
C PRO A 128 14.28 -7.23 -19.70
N ARG A 129 13.20 -7.07 -18.93
CA ARG A 129 13.05 -7.54 -17.55
C ARG A 129 11.60 -7.98 -17.32
N LEU A 130 11.41 -9.27 -17.08
CA LEU A 130 10.11 -9.86 -16.77
C LEU A 130 10.02 -10.15 -15.27
N LEU A 131 9.04 -9.55 -14.59
CA LEU A 131 8.75 -9.76 -13.17
C LEU A 131 7.43 -10.50 -13.02
N LEU A 132 7.43 -11.64 -12.33
CA LEU A 132 6.21 -12.45 -12.16
C LEU A 132 5.83 -12.60 -10.70
N ALA A 133 4.54 -12.48 -10.43
CA ALA A 133 3.99 -12.68 -9.10
C ALA A 133 4.26 -14.09 -8.57
N THR A 134 4.75 -14.14 -7.35
CA THR A 134 4.95 -15.34 -6.54
C THR A 134 4.37 -15.07 -5.15
N GLU A 135 3.82 -16.09 -4.51
CA GLU A 135 3.25 -15.98 -3.17
C GLU A 135 4.01 -16.87 -2.20
N LEU A 136 4.54 -16.26 -1.14
CA LEU A 136 5.17 -16.92 -0.02
C LEU A 136 4.13 -17.60 0.89
N GLY A 137 4.56 -18.62 1.63
CA GLY A 137 3.71 -19.34 2.56
C GLY A 137 4.51 -20.24 3.49
N GLY A 138 3.87 -21.33 3.91
CA GLY A 138 4.54 -22.42 4.62
C GLY A 138 5.43 -23.23 3.67
N LYS A 139 6.30 -24.07 4.26
CA LYS A 139 7.14 -25.02 3.53
C LYS A 139 6.29 -25.88 2.57
N GLY A 140 6.56 -25.76 1.27
CA GLY A 140 5.85 -26.47 0.21
C GLY A 140 6.73 -27.51 -0.52
N PRO A 141 6.12 -28.35 -1.37
CA PRO A 141 6.87 -29.32 -2.20
C PRO A 141 7.70 -28.65 -3.31
N HIS A 142 7.38 -27.40 -3.68
CA HIS A 142 8.03 -26.64 -4.73
C HIS A 142 8.54 -25.29 -4.22
N ASP A 143 9.32 -25.31 -3.14
CA ASP A 143 9.96 -24.09 -2.65
C ASP A 143 11.06 -23.63 -3.63
N LEU A 144 11.22 -22.31 -3.76
CA LEU A 144 12.33 -21.73 -4.51
C LEU A 144 13.67 -22.16 -3.90
N SER A 145 14.67 -22.37 -4.75
CA SER A 145 16.03 -22.53 -4.26
C SER A 145 16.44 -21.23 -3.56
N PRO A 146 17.18 -21.28 -2.44
CA PRO A 146 17.73 -20.07 -1.82
C PRO A 146 18.50 -19.19 -2.82
N ASP A 147 19.14 -19.82 -3.81
CA ASP A 147 19.92 -19.12 -4.86
C ASP A 147 19.04 -18.37 -5.87
N ASP A 148 17.78 -18.76 -6.04
CA ASP A 148 16.83 -18.13 -6.97
C ASP A 148 16.18 -16.88 -6.38
N VAL A 149 16.33 -16.67 -5.07
CA VAL A 149 15.71 -15.56 -4.34
C VAL A 149 16.78 -14.53 -4.00
N LEU A 150 16.76 -13.41 -4.70
CA LEU A 150 17.69 -12.31 -4.46
C LEU A 150 17.35 -11.62 -3.12
N SER A 151 18.17 -11.86 -2.09
CA SER A 151 18.06 -11.22 -0.78
C SER A 151 18.91 -9.95 -0.67
N PHE A 152 18.57 -9.11 0.31
CA PHE A 152 19.36 -7.93 0.66
C PHE A 152 20.58 -8.31 1.50
N ALA A 153 21.77 -7.98 1.02
CA ALA A 153 23.01 -8.24 1.75
C ALA A 153 23.24 -7.26 2.93
N ASN A 154 22.80 -6.01 2.79
CA ASN A 154 23.08 -4.93 3.74
C ASN A 154 21.86 -4.56 4.57
N VAL A 155 21.51 -5.39 5.55
CA VAL A 155 20.34 -5.19 6.42
C VAL A 155 20.77 -4.87 7.85
N THR A 156 20.21 -3.80 8.41
CA THR A 156 20.42 -3.37 9.81
C THR A 156 19.09 -3.14 10.52
N GLY A 157 19.04 -3.34 11.83
CA GLY A 157 17.84 -3.16 12.67
C GLY A 157 17.18 -4.45 13.15
N ASP A 158 16.01 -4.32 13.77
CA ASP A 158 15.25 -5.43 14.38
C ASP A 158 14.41 -6.17 13.32
N ARG A 159 14.68 -7.47 13.14
CA ARG A 159 13.97 -8.34 12.18
C ARG A 159 12.64 -8.87 12.71
N GLY A 160 12.46 -8.96 14.03
CA GLY A 160 11.38 -9.73 14.67
C GLY A 160 9.96 -9.19 14.48
N ARG A 161 9.75 -8.22 13.59
CA ARG A 161 8.46 -7.60 13.27
C ARG A 161 8.06 -7.76 11.80
N LEU A 162 8.95 -8.27 10.96
CA LEU A 162 8.64 -8.55 9.56
C LEU A 162 7.73 -9.77 9.45
N ALA A 163 6.96 -9.84 8.37
CA ALA A 163 6.20 -11.04 8.05
C ALA A 163 7.17 -12.15 7.62
N GLU A 164 7.17 -13.25 8.38
CA GLU A 164 8.05 -14.40 8.19
C GLU A 164 7.36 -15.50 7.38
N PHE A 165 8.10 -16.04 6.41
CA PHE A 165 7.69 -17.14 5.57
C PHE A 165 8.79 -18.19 5.46
N SER A 166 8.37 -19.46 5.37
CA SER A 166 9.29 -20.61 5.33
C SER A 166 9.36 -21.28 3.96
N GLY A 167 8.37 -21.04 3.10
CA GLY A 167 8.25 -21.64 1.79
C GLY A 167 7.45 -20.80 0.80
N VAL A 168 7.16 -21.39 -0.34
CA VAL A 168 6.40 -20.77 -1.43
C VAL A 168 5.07 -21.50 -1.58
N SER A 169 3.98 -20.74 -1.49
CA SER A 169 2.61 -21.23 -1.59
C SER A 169 2.21 -21.41 -3.06
N ARG A 170 2.45 -20.37 -3.87
CA ARG A 170 2.11 -20.35 -5.29
C ARG A 170 3.22 -19.67 -6.07
N GLN A 171 3.59 -20.24 -7.22
CA GLN A 171 4.61 -19.69 -8.11
C GLN A 171 4.23 -19.96 -9.57
N PRO A 172 4.86 -19.25 -10.52
CA PRO A 172 4.72 -19.57 -11.93
C PRO A 172 5.19 -20.99 -12.28
N ASP A 173 4.71 -21.51 -13.41
CA ASP A 173 5.22 -22.78 -13.96
C ASP A 173 6.74 -22.71 -14.22
N ASP A 174 7.42 -23.87 -14.12
CA ASP A 174 8.89 -23.96 -14.08
C ASP A 174 9.57 -23.29 -15.29
N ASP A 175 9.08 -23.51 -16.50
CA ASP A 175 9.64 -22.96 -17.73
C ASP A 175 9.58 -21.42 -17.76
N VAL A 176 8.50 -20.87 -17.19
CA VAL A 176 8.25 -19.44 -17.10
C VAL A 176 9.07 -18.82 -15.97
N ARG A 177 9.25 -19.55 -14.88
CA ARG A 177 10.06 -19.13 -13.73
C ARG A 177 11.53 -18.94 -14.12
N LEU A 178 12.09 -19.82 -14.96
CA LEU A 178 13.49 -19.75 -15.38
C LEU A 178 13.85 -18.47 -16.16
N ILE A 179 12.87 -17.86 -16.82
CA ILE A 179 13.06 -16.68 -17.68
C ILE A 179 12.59 -15.39 -17.02
N SER A 180 12.21 -15.43 -15.75
CA SER A 180 11.63 -14.30 -15.02
C SER A 180 12.25 -14.11 -13.65
N THR A 181 12.07 -12.91 -13.10
CA THR A 181 12.40 -12.61 -11.72
C THR A 181 11.16 -12.80 -10.84
N PRO A 182 11.25 -13.50 -9.69
CA PRO A 182 10.12 -13.62 -8.77
C PRO A 182 9.84 -12.29 -8.07
N GLY A 183 8.56 -11.93 -7.95
CA GLY A 183 8.09 -10.79 -7.16
C GLY A 183 7.03 -11.22 -6.15
N PHE A 184 7.29 -11.00 -4.86
CA PHE A 184 6.41 -11.51 -3.80
C PHE A 184 5.18 -10.63 -3.58
N THR A 185 3.98 -11.17 -3.79
CA THR A 185 2.70 -10.43 -3.75
C THR A 185 1.90 -10.61 -2.46
N ASN A 186 2.49 -11.21 -1.43
CA ASN A 186 1.84 -11.38 -0.14
C ASN A 186 1.34 -10.03 0.41
N LEU A 187 0.05 -9.92 0.69
CA LEU A 187 -0.51 -8.78 1.40
C LEU A 187 -0.93 -9.24 2.79
N PRO A 188 -0.75 -8.41 3.84
CA PRO A 188 -1.26 -8.75 5.16
C PRO A 188 -2.80 -8.90 5.11
N ASP A 189 -3.34 -9.89 5.81
CA ASP A 189 -4.78 -10.21 5.85
C ASP A 189 -5.64 -9.09 6.48
N GLU A 190 -5.02 -8.08 7.10
CA GLU A 190 -5.71 -6.99 7.77
C GLU A 190 -6.25 -5.92 6.79
N ARG A 191 -7.39 -5.31 7.14
CA ARG A 191 -8.03 -4.22 6.37
C ARG A 191 -7.17 -2.95 6.24
N SER A 192 -6.03 -2.86 6.93
CA SER A 192 -4.99 -1.83 6.76
C SER A 192 -4.24 -1.93 5.42
N SER A 193 -4.45 -3.02 4.68
CA SER A 193 -3.89 -3.32 3.35
C SER A 193 -4.22 -2.31 2.22
N ARG A 194 -5.13 -1.34 2.43
CA ARG A 194 -5.38 -0.28 1.43
C ARG A 194 -4.28 0.78 1.38
N ILE A 195 -3.68 1.08 2.53
CA ILE A 195 -2.67 2.15 2.64
C ILE A 195 -1.32 1.61 3.09
N ARG A 196 -1.25 0.40 3.68
CA ARG A 196 0.03 -0.25 4.02
C ARG A 196 0.34 -1.33 3.00
N VAL A 197 1.48 -1.18 2.35
CA VAL A 197 1.97 -2.15 1.36
C VAL A 197 3.31 -2.71 1.81
N PRO A 198 3.46 -4.02 1.92
CA PRO A 198 4.73 -4.60 2.30
C PRO A 198 5.79 -4.30 1.24
N MET A 199 6.97 -3.87 1.71
CA MET A 199 8.17 -3.65 0.89
C MET A 199 9.19 -4.76 1.09
N LEU A 200 9.16 -5.40 2.25
CA LEU A 200 10.12 -6.41 2.69
C LEU A 200 9.39 -7.60 3.30
N PHE A 201 9.94 -8.79 3.10
CA PHE A 201 9.55 -10.02 3.79
C PHE A 201 10.77 -10.69 4.38
N GLU A 202 10.57 -11.47 5.43
CA GLU A 202 11.57 -12.42 5.91
C GLU A 202 11.25 -13.79 5.30
N TYR A 203 12.16 -14.31 4.48
CA TYR A 203 12.03 -15.61 3.84
C TYR A 203 13.24 -16.47 4.21
N ARG A 204 13.00 -17.53 4.99
CA ARG A 204 14.05 -18.46 5.44
C ARG A 204 15.25 -17.76 6.12
N GLY A 205 14.98 -16.71 6.90
CA GLY A 205 15.98 -15.92 7.63
C GLY A 205 16.68 -14.83 6.80
N GLU A 206 16.38 -14.73 5.51
CA GLU A 206 16.87 -13.69 4.61
C GLU A 206 15.80 -12.62 4.37
N ILE A 207 16.21 -11.36 4.21
CA ILE A 207 15.26 -10.29 3.89
C ILE A 207 15.16 -10.13 2.38
N VAL A 208 13.94 -10.23 1.85
CA VAL A 208 13.68 -10.26 0.42
C VAL A 208 12.73 -9.12 0.02
N PRO A 209 12.87 -8.58 -1.20
CA PRO A 209 12.01 -7.50 -1.69
C PRO A 209 10.60 -8.01 -2.02
N SER A 210 9.57 -7.24 -1.69
CA SER A 210 8.23 -7.49 -2.20
C SER A 210 8.13 -7.14 -3.69
N PHE A 211 7.02 -7.54 -4.33
CA PHE A 211 6.72 -7.26 -5.73
C PHE A 211 6.91 -5.77 -6.12
N PRO A 212 6.29 -4.78 -5.43
CA PRO A 212 6.48 -3.38 -5.80
C PRO A 212 7.93 -2.90 -5.62
N LEU A 213 8.65 -3.37 -4.60
CA LEU A 213 10.06 -3.01 -4.42
C LEU A 213 10.91 -3.61 -5.54
N GLN A 214 10.70 -4.89 -5.86
CA GLN A 214 11.42 -5.59 -6.92
C GLN A 214 11.19 -4.92 -8.28
N ALA A 215 9.97 -4.47 -8.58
CA ALA A 215 9.67 -3.72 -9.80
C ALA A 215 10.49 -2.42 -9.89
N ILE A 216 10.60 -1.67 -8.78
CA ILE A 216 11.40 -0.45 -8.71
C ILE A 216 12.90 -0.75 -8.88
N LEU A 217 13.42 -1.79 -8.23
CA LEU A 217 14.83 -2.18 -8.35
C LEU A 217 15.18 -2.57 -9.79
N LEU A 218 14.34 -3.38 -10.44
CA LEU A 218 14.52 -3.76 -11.84
C LEU A 218 14.45 -2.55 -12.79
N TRP A 219 13.53 -1.62 -12.53
CA TRP A 219 13.38 -0.40 -13.32
C TRP A 219 14.59 0.51 -13.22
N LEU A 220 15.12 0.70 -12.01
CA LEU A 220 16.33 1.46 -11.75
C LEU A 220 17.62 0.69 -12.08
N ARG A 221 17.52 -0.59 -12.45
CA ARG A 221 18.64 -1.51 -12.72
C ARG A 221 19.58 -1.67 -11.52
N ILE A 222 19.02 -1.68 -10.32
CA ILE A 222 19.74 -1.81 -9.05
C ILE A 222 19.63 -3.26 -8.55
N THR A 223 20.74 -3.84 -8.11
CA THR A 223 20.73 -5.17 -7.50
C THR A 223 20.44 -5.08 -6.00
N PRO A 224 19.76 -6.08 -5.38
CA PRO A 224 19.52 -6.08 -3.93
C PRO A 224 20.80 -6.00 -3.07
N ALA A 225 21.95 -6.44 -3.59
CA ALA A 225 23.23 -6.34 -2.90
C ALA A 225 23.71 -4.88 -2.68
N GLU A 226 23.32 -3.96 -3.55
CA GLU A 226 23.70 -2.53 -3.48
C GLU A 226 22.80 -1.73 -2.53
N VAL A 227 21.65 -2.28 -2.17
CA VAL A 227 20.62 -1.60 -1.38
C VAL A 227 20.94 -1.75 0.10
N LYS A 228 20.85 -0.64 0.84
CA LYS A 228 20.97 -0.63 2.30
C LYS A 228 19.59 -0.56 2.93
N VAL A 229 19.29 -1.50 3.80
CA VAL A 229 17.99 -1.59 4.48
C VAL A 229 18.19 -1.28 5.97
N GLU A 230 17.54 -0.21 6.44
CA GLU A 230 17.43 0.15 7.86
C GLU A 230 16.00 -0.20 8.32
N LEU A 231 15.85 -1.40 8.90
CA LEU A 231 14.56 -1.94 9.30
C LEU A 231 13.85 -1.00 10.29
N GLY A 232 12.59 -0.68 9.96
CA GLY A 232 11.78 0.24 10.74
C GLY A 232 12.07 1.72 10.53
N SER A 233 12.91 2.07 9.55
CA SER A 233 13.18 3.45 9.18
C SER A 233 13.06 3.67 7.67
N ARG A 234 13.95 3.10 6.87
CA ARG A 234 14.06 3.40 5.44
C ARG A 234 14.87 2.36 4.66
N ILE A 235 14.64 2.33 3.36
CA ILE A 235 15.44 1.63 2.36
C ILE A 235 16.20 2.69 1.58
N ILE A 236 17.52 2.58 1.55
CA ILE A 236 18.43 3.54 0.89
C ILE A 236 18.96 2.88 -0.38
N LEU A 237 18.63 3.48 -1.51
CA LEU A 237 19.10 3.06 -2.83
C LEU A 237 20.43 3.77 -3.17
N PRO A 238 21.31 3.16 -3.99
CA PRO A 238 22.60 3.74 -4.37
C PRO A 238 22.50 5.08 -5.13
N ASN A 239 21.35 5.36 -5.76
CA ASN A 239 21.07 6.62 -6.45
C ASN A 239 20.63 7.76 -5.50
N GLY A 240 20.67 7.54 -4.18
CA GLY A 240 20.27 8.52 -3.16
C GLY A 240 18.76 8.56 -2.86
N TRP A 241 17.96 7.70 -3.48
CA TRP A 241 16.55 7.58 -3.15
C TRP A 241 16.37 6.91 -1.78
N GLU A 242 15.52 7.50 -0.94
CA GLU A 242 15.14 6.95 0.35
C GLU A 242 13.65 6.60 0.33
N ILE A 243 13.34 5.34 0.58
CA ILE A 243 11.97 4.83 0.70
C ILE A 243 11.68 4.60 2.19
N PRO A 244 10.80 5.39 2.82
CA PRO A 244 10.47 5.20 4.23
C PRO A 244 9.72 3.88 4.44
N ILE A 245 10.10 3.12 5.47
CA ILE A 245 9.43 1.88 5.85
C ILE A 245 9.10 1.87 7.34
N HIS A 246 7.99 1.25 7.68
CA HIS A 246 7.59 0.97 9.05
C HIS A 246 8.35 -0.23 9.60
N ARG A 247 8.22 -0.45 10.92
CA ARG A 247 8.88 -1.54 11.63
C ARG A 247 8.44 -2.93 11.17
N ASP A 248 7.26 -3.03 10.58
CA ASP A 248 6.70 -4.24 9.97
C ASP A 248 7.16 -4.44 8.51
N GLY A 249 8.05 -3.58 8.00
CA GLY A 249 8.54 -3.65 6.61
C GLY A 249 7.55 -3.10 5.58
N THR A 250 6.49 -2.40 6.01
CA THR A 250 5.49 -1.81 5.12
C THR A 250 5.79 -0.35 4.79
N LEU A 251 5.33 0.10 3.62
CA LEU A 251 5.28 1.50 3.19
C LEU A 251 3.84 2.02 3.32
N THR A 252 3.67 3.24 3.83
CA THR A 252 2.40 3.96 3.71
C THR A 252 2.28 4.55 2.30
N VAL A 253 1.36 3.99 1.54
CA VAL A 253 1.04 4.38 0.17
C VAL A 253 0.11 5.58 0.16
N ASN A 254 0.39 6.53 -0.72
CA ASN A 254 -0.49 7.66 -0.96
C ASN A 254 -1.56 7.24 -1.98
N PRO A 255 -2.84 7.13 -1.60
CA PRO A 255 -3.89 6.70 -2.50
C PRO A 255 -4.12 7.70 -3.64
N LEU A 256 -3.70 8.96 -3.50
CA LEU A 256 -3.72 9.93 -4.61
C LEU A 256 -2.76 9.54 -5.73
N ALA A 257 -1.71 8.76 -5.43
CA ALA A 257 -0.79 8.25 -6.45
C ALA A 257 -1.51 7.30 -7.44
N ARG A 258 -2.70 6.81 -7.08
CA ARG A 258 -3.54 6.00 -7.97
C ARG A 258 -4.02 6.79 -9.20
N GLN A 259 -4.09 8.11 -9.09
CA GLN A 259 -4.42 9.01 -10.21
C GLN A 259 -3.20 9.26 -11.12
N SER A 260 -1.98 9.15 -10.57
CA SER A 260 -0.73 9.23 -11.33
C SER A 260 -0.44 7.98 -12.16
N VAL A 261 -1.05 6.84 -11.80
CA VAL A 261 -0.93 5.59 -12.56
C VAL A 261 -1.77 5.69 -13.82
N ARG A 262 -1.11 5.58 -14.96
CA ARG A 262 -1.82 5.47 -16.24
C ARG A 262 -2.54 4.12 -16.31
N ARG A 263 -3.77 4.11 -16.81
CA ARG A 263 -4.54 2.88 -17.03
C ARG A 263 -4.87 2.71 -18.49
N LEU A 264 -4.74 1.47 -18.95
CA LEU A 264 -5.10 1.02 -20.28
C LEU A 264 -5.83 -0.32 -20.15
N SER A 265 -6.79 -0.58 -21.01
CA SER A 265 -7.24 -1.96 -21.23
C SER A 265 -6.29 -2.69 -22.19
N LEU A 266 -6.30 -4.03 -22.16
CA LEU A 266 -5.56 -4.82 -23.15
C LEU A 266 -5.97 -4.46 -24.59
N ASN A 267 -7.27 -4.23 -24.83
CA ASN A 267 -7.78 -3.87 -26.15
C ASN A 267 -7.24 -2.51 -26.64
N GLU A 268 -7.16 -1.51 -25.75
CA GLU A 268 -6.56 -0.21 -26.06
C GLU A 268 -5.06 -0.33 -26.36
N LEU A 269 -4.34 -1.18 -25.62
CA LEU A 269 -2.93 -1.43 -25.86
C LEU A 269 -2.70 -2.12 -27.22
N LEU A 270 -3.49 -3.15 -27.54
CA LEU A 270 -3.42 -3.86 -28.83
C LEU A 270 -3.75 -2.94 -30.00
N LEU A 271 -4.80 -2.12 -29.86
CA LEU A 271 -5.16 -1.13 -30.87
C LEU A 271 -4.02 -0.13 -31.08
N ALA A 272 -3.42 0.36 -30.00
CA ALA A 272 -2.30 1.29 -30.09
C ALA A 272 -1.06 0.65 -30.73
N ALA A 273 -0.74 -0.61 -30.42
CA ALA A 273 0.35 -1.35 -31.06
C ALA A 273 0.10 -1.48 -32.58
N GLN A 274 -1.11 -1.85 -32.99
CA GLN A 274 -1.49 -1.94 -34.39
C GLN A 274 -1.44 -0.59 -35.13
N GLU A 275 -1.84 0.50 -34.47
CA GLU A 275 -1.74 1.85 -35.02
C GLU A 275 -0.28 2.31 -35.16
N HIS A 276 0.55 1.96 -34.17
CA HIS A 276 1.99 2.23 -34.17
C HIS A 276 2.71 1.50 -35.32
N GLU A 277 2.46 0.20 -35.49
CA GLU A 277 2.97 -0.58 -36.63
C GLU A 277 2.56 0.02 -37.98
N ARG A 278 1.32 0.53 -38.07
CA ARG A 278 0.77 1.18 -39.27
C ARG A 278 1.20 2.64 -39.43
N LYS A 279 2.06 3.17 -38.56
CA LYS A 279 2.52 4.57 -38.53
C LYS A 279 1.37 5.58 -38.51
N ARG A 280 0.25 5.22 -37.89
CA ARG A 280 -0.89 6.11 -37.66
C ARG A 280 -0.71 6.84 -36.32
N PRO A 281 -1.22 8.07 -36.18
CA PRO A 281 -1.25 8.71 -34.87
C PRO A 281 -2.07 7.84 -33.92
N PRO A 282 -1.53 7.47 -32.75
CA PRO A 282 -2.22 6.53 -31.88
C PRO A 282 -3.44 7.21 -31.26
N SER A 283 -4.58 6.52 -31.35
CA SER A 283 -5.87 6.93 -30.77
C SER A 283 -5.82 7.08 -29.25
N VAL A 284 -4.86 6.37 -28.63
CA VAL A 284 -4.52 6.43 -27.21
C VAL A 284 -3.08 6.93 -27.09
N ASN A 285 -2.77 7.81 -26.14
CA ASN A 285 -1.43 8.43 -26.04
C ASN A 285 -0.32 7.45 -25.56
N VAL A 286 0.00 6.39 -26.30
CA VAL A 286 0.88 5.27 -25.87
C VAL A 286 2.38 5.55 -26.09
N GLU A 287 2.73 6.68 -26.72
CA GLU A 287 4.11 7.06 -27.06
C GLU A 287 5.05 7.16 -25.83
N ASN A 288 4.49 7.30 -24.63
CA ASN A 288 5.25 7.46 -23.39
C ASN A 288 5.47 6.14 -22.60
N LEU A 289 5.19 4.95 -23.15
CA LEU A 289 5.47 3.68 -22.45
C LEU A 289 6.97 3.32 -22.39
N LYS A 290 7.78 4.00 -23.20
CA LYS A 290 9.23 3.85 -23.20
C LYS A 290 9.79 4.16 -21.82
N ASP A 291 10.70 3.33 -21.35
CA ASP A 291 11.37 3.48 -20.06
C ASP A 291 10.43 3.43 -18.82
N GLN A 292 9.21 2.93 -18.97
CA GLN A 292 8.25 2.76 -17.87
C GLN A 292 8.19 1.32 -17.35
N ILE A 293 7.53 1.16 -16.19
CA ILE A 293 7.06 -0.13 -15.68
C ILE A 293 5.65 -0.38 -16.22
N VAL A 294 5.44 -1.48 -16.94
CA VAL A 294 4.11 -1.89 -17.41
C VAL A 294 3.64 -3.07 -16.57
N LEU A 295 2.54 -2.89 -15.83
CA LEU A 295 1.95 -3.91 -14.98
C LEU A 295 0.70 -4.50 -15.64
N LEU A 296 0.67 -5.82 -15.78
CA LEU A 296 -0.51 -6.56 -16.18
C LEU A 296 -1.33 -6.96 -14.95
N ARG A 297 -2.63 -6.67 -14.99
CA ARG A 297 -3.59 -7.04 -13.94
C ARG A 297 -4.88 -7.60 -14.54
N LEU A 298 -5.47 -8.57 -13.85
CA LEU A 298 -6.83 -9.03 -14.11
C LEU A 298 -7.84 -8.08 -13.45
N ALA A 299 -8.73 -7.46 -14.23
CA ALA A 299 -9.78 -6.60 -13.70
C ALA A 299 -10.76 -7.43 -12.86
N ASP A 300 -11.23 -6.85 -11.75
CA ASP A 300 -12.26 -7.43 -10.87
C ASP A 300 -11.92 -8.78 -10.24
N ASP A 301 -10.79 -8.88 -9.54
CA ASP A 301 -10.74 -9.81 -8.41
C ASP A 301 -11.32 -9.15 -7.15
N PRO A 302 -12.56 -9.46 -6.73
CA PRO A 302 -13.16 -8.90 -5.52
C PRO A 302 -12.40 -9.30 -4.23
N LEU A 303 -11.43 -10.22 -4.33
CA LEU A 303 -10.58 -10.67 -3.24
C LEU A 303 -9.26 -9.88 -3.13
N GLN A 304 -8.84 -9.13 -4.16
CA GLN A 304 -7.62 -8.34 -4.11
C GLN A 304 -7.95 -6.85 -3.96
N PRO A 305 -7.29 -6.12 -3.04
CA PRO A 305 -7.53 -4.69 -2.89
C PRO A 305 -7.17 -3.95 -4.20
N PRO A 306 -7.93 -2.92 -4.58
CA PRO A 306 -7.80 -2.28 -5.89
C PRO A 306 -6.45 -1.55 -6.02
N ASN A 307 -5.66 -1.94 -7.02
CA ASN A 307 -4.49 -1.24 -7.57
C ASN A 307 -3.38 -0.93 -6.56
N VAL A 308 -3.23 -1.76 -5.53
CA VAL A 308 -2.32 -1.49 -4.41
C VAL A 308 -0.85 -1.45 -4.86
N PHE A 309 -0.40 -2.41 -5.67
CA PHE A 309 1.00 -2.45 -6.12
C PHE A 309 1.35 -1.32 -7.10
N SER A 310 0.49 -1.02 -8.08
CA SER A 310 0.74 0.08 -9.01
C SER A 310 0.71 1.44 -8.31
N THR A 311 -0.16 1.61 -7.31
CA THR A 311 -0.20 2.81 -6.46
C THR A 311 1.04 2.93 -5.58
N ALA A 312 1.55 1.81 -5.04
CA ALA A 312 2.80 1.79 -4.27
C ALA A 312 4.00 2.19 -5.14
N ILE A 313 4.12 1.62 -6.34
CA ILE A 313 5.14 1.97 -7.33
C ILE A 313 5.07 3.46 -7.67
N ALA A 314 3.88 3.98 -7.97
CA ALA A 314 3.69 5.41 -8.26
C ALA A 314 4.05 6.30 -7.06
N THR A 315 3.75 5.86 -5.83
CA THR A 315 4.12 6.59 -4.61
C THR A 315 5.65 6.72 -4.49
N ILE A 316 6.38 5.64 -4.77
CA ILE A 316 7.85 5.62 -4.74
C ILE A 316 8.42 6.50 -5.85
N GLN A 317 7.95 6.32 -7.10
CA GLN A 317 8.43 7.07 -8.26
C GLN A 317 8.23 8.58 -8.12
N ASN A 318 7.12 9.01 -7.51
CA ASN A 318 6.83 10.43 -7.26
C ASN A 318 7.40 10.96 -5.93
N ALA A 319 8.11 10.12 -5.16
CA ALA A 319 8.54 10.41 -3.78
C ALA A 319 7.39 11.00 -2.93
N ALA A 320 6.17 10.50 -3.13
CA ALA A 320 4.93 11.03 -2.56
C ALA A 320 4.62 10.45 -1.17
N TYR A 321 5.66 10.32 -0.34
CA TYR A 321 5.57 9.68 0.97
C TYR A 321 4.81 10.53 1.99
N ILE A 322 3.97 9.88 2.78
CA ILE A 322 3.31 10.48 3.93
C ILE A 322 4.24 10.36 5.13
N ARG A 323 4.57 11.51 5.73
CA ARG A 323 5.47 11.55 6.89
C ARG A 323 4.65 11.68 8.17
N PRO A 324 4.84 10.79 9.16
CA PRO A 324 4.22 10.99 10.46
C PRO A 324 4.78 12.26 11.09
N ALA A 325 3.92 13.01 11.78
CA ALA A 325 4.31 14.14 12.59
C ALA A 325 5.39 13.75 13.61
N PRO A 326 6.34 14.64 13.93
CA PRO A 326 7.32 14.41 14.99
C PRO A 326 6.63 14.05 16.31
N GLY A 327 7.18 13.07 17.04
CA GLY A 327 6.61 12.64 18.33
C GLY A 327 6.48 13.77 19.37
N ALA A 328 7.26 14.84 19.23
CA ALA A 328 7.12 16.06 20.03
C ALA A 328 5.72 16.69 19.95
N ILE A 329 5.07 16.64 18.77
CA ILE A 329 3.71 17.19 18.59
C ILE A 329 2.71 16.44 19.45
N ALA A 330 2.82 15.11 19.54
CA ALA A 330 1.96 14.31 20.41
C ALA A 330 2.13 14.69 21.89
N TRP A 331 3.36 14.95 22.35
CA TRP A 331 3.61 15.43 23.72
C TRP A 331 3.02 16.82 23.97
N VAL A 332 3.12 17.74 23.01
CA VAL A 332 2.48 19.06 23.11
C VAL A 332 0.96 18.92 23.25
N ILE A 333 0.33 18.03 22.48
CA ILE A 333 -1.12 17.75 22.58
C ILE A 333 -1.48 17.21 23.97
N ILE A 334 -0.71 16.26 24.50
CA ILE A 334 -0.95 15.67 25.83
C ILE A 334 -0.83 16.74 26.92
N LEU A 335 0.22 17.57 26.87
CA LEU A 335 0.43 18.65 27.83
C LEU A 335 -0.67 19.72 27.74
N ALA A 336 -1.07 20.09 26.53
CA ALA A 336 -2.17 21.03 26.31
C ALA A 336 -3.50 20.50 26.88
N ALA A 337 -3.80 19.22 26.68
CA ALA A 337 -4.98 18.58 27.28
C ALA A 337 -4.89 18.55 28.82
N GLY A 338 -3.71 18.25 29.38
CA GLY A 338 -3.45 18.31 30.82
C GLY A 338 -3.68 19.71 31.40
N LEU A 339 -3.21 20.75 30.72
CA LEU A 339 -3.46 22.15 31.10
C LEU A 339 -4.94 22.50 31.02
N LEU A 340 -5.62 22.15 29.92
CA LEU A 340 -7.05 22.39 29.75
C LEU A 340 -7.88 21.75 30.86
N SER A 341 -7.44 20.60 31.35
CA SER A 341 -8.07 19.87 32.45
C SER A 341 -8.09 20.66 33.79
N CYS A 342 -7.15 21.60 33.99
CA CYS A 342 -7.15 22.49 35.15
C CYS A 342 -8.32 23.47 35.11
N PHE A 343 -8.69 23.92 33.92
CA PHE A 343 -9.74 24.91 33.68
C PHE A 343 -11.13 24.29 33.48
N LEU A 344 -11.23 22.95 33.51
CA LEU A 344 -12.45 22.21 33.23
C LEU A 344 -13.66 22.63 34.11
N TRP A 345 -13.40 23.07 35.34
CA TRP A 345 -14.42 23.48 36.30
C TRP A 345 -14.97 24.89 36.05
N MET A 346 -14.21 25.74 35.35
CA MET A 346 -14.62 27.10 34.99
C MET A 346 -15.58 27.13 33.79
N ILE A 347 -15.59 26.04 33.00
CA ILE A 347 -16.38 25.94 31.78
C ILE A 347 -17.73 25.25 32.09
N SER A 348 -18.81 25.80 31.55
CA SER A 348 -20.15 25.18 31.63
C SER A 348 -20.20 23.90 30.80
N LYS A 349 -21.09 22.95 31.16
CA LYS A 349 -21.19 21.66 30.45
C LYS A 349 -21.51 21.84 28.96
N ALA A 350 -22.45 22.75 28.64
CA ALA A 350 -22.83 23.06 27.27
C ALA A 350 -21.68 23.71 26.48
N ASN A 351 -20.97 24.66 27.09
CA ASN A 351 -19.86 25.33 26.42
C ASN A 351 -18.70 24.35 26.19
N LEU A 352 -18.42 23.44 27.12
CA LEU A 352 -17.36 22.44 26.92
C LEU A 352 -17.66 21.55 25.71
N LEU A 353 -18.91 21.09 25.56
CA LEU A 353 -19.31 20.26 24.42
C LEU A 353 -19.23 21.03 23.10
N LEU A 354 -19.68 22.29 23.08
CA LEU A 354 -19.55 23.18 21.93
C LEU A 354 -18.07 23.39 21.55
N TRP A 355 -17.22 23.74 22.51
CA TRP A 355 -15.78 23.92 22.28
C TRP A 355 -15.10 22.64 21.81
N ALA A 356 -15.48 21.48 22.33
CA ALA A 356 -14.95 20.19 21.87
C ALA A 356 -15.30 19.93 20.41
N ILE A 357 -16.53 20.22 19.97
CA ILE A 357 -16.93 20.09 18.56
C ILE A 357 -16.16 21.07 17.69
N ILE A 358 -16.11 22.36 18.06
CA ILE A 358 -15.40 23.39 17.30
C ILE A 358 -13.91 23.06 17.17
N PHE A 359 -13.27 22.65 18.27
CA PHE A 359 -11.86 22.27 18.26
C PHE A 359 -11.61 21.02 17.42
N SER A 360 -12.47 20.00 17.52
CA SER A 360 -12.35 18.77 16.73
C SER A 360 -12.47 19.05 15.24
N ALA A 361 -13.42 19.89 14.84
CA ALA A 361 -13.59 20.32 13.46
C ALA A 361 -12.39 21.17 12.97
N GLY A 362 -11.96 22.15 13.78
CA GLY A 362 -10.80 22.99 13.45
C GLY A 362 -9.50 22.19 13.34
N TYR A 363 -9.28 21.24 14.24
CA TYR A 363 -8.12 20.34 14.19
C TYR A 363 -8.18 19.43 12.96
N GLY A 364 -9.36 18.88 12.62
CA GLY A 364 -9.54 18.07 11.42
C GLY A 364 -9.23 18.85 10.13
N LEU A 365 -9.68 20.09 10.03
CA LEU A 365 -9.35 20.97 8.90
C LEU A 365 -7.85 21.33 8.85
N MET A 366 -7.23 21.55 10.01
CA MET A 366 -5.79 21.80 10.10
C MET A 366 -4.99 20.56 9.65
N ALA A 367 -5.37 19.36 10.12
CA ALA A 367 -4.76 18.10 9.72
C ALA A 367 -4.89 17.84 8.22
N LEU A 368 -6.06 18.11 7.63
CA LEU A 368 -6.26 18.09 6.18
C LEU A 368 -5.32 19.05 5.45
N GLY A 369 -5.20 20.29 5.94
CA GLY A 369 -4.31 21.29 5.35
C GLY A 369 -2.84 20.85 5.33
N PHE A 370 -2.32 20.32 6.44
CA PHE A 370 -0.95 19.80 6.52
C PHE A 370 -0.74 18.56 5.66
N LEU A 371 -1.73 17.67 5.58
CA LEU A 371 -1.66 16.48 4.74
C LEU A 371 -1.65 16.85 3.25
N ALA A 372 -2.51 17.78 2.83
CA ALA A 372 -2.61 18.21 1.43
C ALA A 372 -1.37 18.97 0.95
N ARG A 373 -0.82 19.86 1.80
CA ARG A 373 0.29 20.73 1.43
C ARG A 373 1.66 20.08 1.66
N ASP A 374 1.88 19.54 2.86
CA ASP A 374 3.20 19.10 3.33
C ASP A 374 3.31 17.56 3.41
N ARG A 375 2.24 16.83 3.09
CA ARG A 375 2.15 15.35 3.23
C ARG A 375 2.47 14.89 4.65
N LEU A 376 2.18 15.75 5.62
CA LEU A 376 2.47 15.52 7.03
C LEU A 376 1.20 15.04 7.73
N TRP A 377 1.27 13.84 8.30
CA TRP A 377 0.15 13.24 9.03
C TRP A 377 0.20 13.59 10.51
N LEU A 378 -0.76 14.40 10.96
CA LEU A 378 -0.94 14.75 12.36
C LEU A 378 -1.72 13.62 13.10
N PRO A 379 -1.40 13.34 14.38
CA PRO A 379 -2.14 12.34 15.15
C PRO A 379 -3.57 12.84 15.36
N THR A 380 -4.55 12.11 14.84
CA THR A 380 -5.94 12.58 14.84
C THR A 380 -6.77 11.93 15.94
N PHE A 381 -6.50 10.67 16.25
CA PHE A 381 -7.18 9.95 17.32
C PHE A 381 -6.80 10.51 18.71
N LEU A 382 -5.52 10.80 18.94
CA LEU A 382 -5.02 11.28 20.24
C LEU A 382 -5.77 12.52 20.78
N PRO A 383 -5.86 13.66 20.05
CA PRO A 383 -6.55 14.85 20.56
C PRO A 383 -8.06 14.61 20.73
N LEU A 384 -8.69 13.84 19.84
CA LEU A 384 -10.11 13.50 19.92
C LEU A 384 -10.42 12.65 21.15
N ALA A 385 -9.59 11.64 21.44
CA ALA A 385 -9.75 10.76 22.59
C ALA A 385 -9.57 11.52 23.91
N LEU A 386 -8.57 12.40 24.00
CA LEU A 386 -8.33 13.20 25.19
C LEU A 386 -9.46 14.21 25.43
N LEU A 387 -9.94 14.89 24.39
CA LEU A 387 -11.10 15.79 24.51
C LEU A 387 -12.38 15.05 24.88
N GLY A 388 -12.64 13.91 24.24
CA GLY A 388 -13.78 13.05 24.57
C GLY A 388 -13.76 12.62 26.04
N PHE A 389 -12.59 12.20 26.54
CA PHE A 389 -12.41 11.86 27.95
C PHE A 389 -12.73 13.03 28.89
N LEU A 390 -12.21 14.23 28.59
CA LEU A 390 -12.48 15.44 29.39
C LEU A 390 -13.98 15.78 29.43
N VAL A 391 -14.69 15.65 28.31
CA VAL A 391 -16.15 15.84 28.23
C VAL A 391 -16.88 14.83 29.11
N VAL A 392 -16.55 13.55 29.00
CA VAL A 392 -17.17 12.47 29.81
C VAL A 392 -16.95 12.72 31.31
N VAL A 393 -15.73 13.02 31.73
CA VAL A 393 -15.42 13.31 33.13
C VAL A 393 -16.23 14.52 33.63
N ARG A 394 -16.39 15.57 32.81
CA ARG A 394 -17.19 16.73 33.18
C ARG A 394 -18.68 16.41 33.30
N LEU A 395 -19.22 15.59 32.40
CA LEU A 395 -20.63 15.18 32.42
C LEU A 395 -20.94 14.34 33.68
N LEU A 396 -20.06 13.39 34.00
CA LEU A 396 -20.16 12.50 35.17
C LEU A 396 -19.88 13.22 36.49
N SER A 397 -19.13 14.33 36.48
CA SER A 397 -18.97 15.16 37.67
C SER A 397 -20.33 15.71 38.10
N ARG A 398 -20.89 15.14 39.17
CA ARG A 398 -22.12 15.65 39.80
C ARG A 398 -21.83 17.09 40.24
N SER A 399 -22.60 18.04 39.71
CA SER A 399 -22.75 19.34 40.35
C SER A 399 -23.37 19.08 41.71
N ARG A 400 -22.57 19.05 42.78
CA ARG A 400 -23.10 19.31 44.13
C ARG A 400 -23.56 20.76 44.10
N VAL A 401 -24.78 20.98 43.59
CA VAL A 401 -25.54 22.20 43.84
C VAL A 401 -25.87 22.16 45.32
N ALA A 402 -25.68 23.32 45.95
CA ALA A 402 -25.77 23.57 47.36
C ALA A 402 -27.04 22.98 47.98
N ALA A 403 -26.87 22.07 48.93
CA ALA A 403 -27.80 21.91 50.03
C ALA A 403 -27.27 22.80 51.16
N SER A 404 -27.52 24.10 51.08
CA SER A 404 -27.38 25.03 52.21
C SER A 404 -28.10 26.34 51.89
N GLY A 405 -29.21 26.60 52.59
CA GLY A 405 -30.01 27.83 52.58
C GLY A 405 -31.24 27.70 51.69
N SER A 406 -32.47 27.64 52.18
CA SER A 406 -33.04 28.06 53.48
C SER A 406 -34.19 27.15 53.88
#